data_AF-A0A7S2ITE1-F1
#
_entry.id   AF-A0A7S2ITE1-F1
#
_cell.length_a   1.000
_cell.length_b   1.000
_cell.length_c   1.000
_cell.angle_alpha   90.00
_cell.angle_beta   90.00
_cell.angle_gamma   90.00
#
_symmetry.space_group_name_H-M   'P 1'
#
loop_
_entity.id
_entity.type
_entity.pdbx_description
1 polymer ?
#
loop_
_entity_poly.entity_id
_entity_poly.type
_entity_poly.pdbx_seq_one_letter_code
_entity_poly.pdbx_strand_id
1 'polypeptide(L)'
;QAVGGGGGAELGEDPGHELQPGAAGPEFVAALANVLTHLASLAGRPQRVTRFHAVREPQLSIHDYLMRIAAYFQCSYECFVLGLVYIDRIVKLHPEFTICNLNIHRLLVTSVMLGAKFNDDIYYSNAYYAKVGGIRTTEINALETLFCRLIEWRLHVMPTEYEQYRNHVLTAVRGSGPGDA
;
A
#
# COMPACT_ATOMS: atom_id res chain seq x y z
N GLN A 1 -10.15 48.16 3.81
CA GLN A 1 -11.07 47.74 2.72
C GLN A 1 -10.28 47.71 1.42
N ALA A 2 -10.72 46.86 0.46
CA ALA A 2 -10.04 46.31 -0.73
C ALA A 2 -9.05 45.18 -0.37
N VAL A 3 -9.32 43.87 -0.51
CA VAL A 3 -9.97 43.00 -1.52
C VAL A 3 -9.17 42.85 -2.81
N GLY A 4 -8.73 41.62 -3.09
CA GLY A 4 -8.26 41.11 -4.39
C GLY A 4 -6.90 40.41 -4.27
N GLY A 5 -6.70 39.15 -4.64
CA GLY A 5 -7.57 38.15 -5.24
C GLY A 5 -6.84 36.79 -5.18
N GLY A 6 -7.60 35.73 -4.92
CA GLY A 6 -7.09 34.36 -4.95
C GLY A 6 -6.69 33.97 -6.37
N GLY A 7 -5.45 33.53 -6.55
CA GLY A 7 -5.02 32.84 -7.75
C GLY A 7 -5.68 31.46 -7.78
N GLY A 8 -6.76 31.34 -8.54
CA GLY A 8 -7.24 30.05 -9.00
C GLY A 8 -6.18 29.46 -9.92
N ALA A 9 -5.60 28.33 -9.54
CA ALA A 9 -4.78 27.54 -10.45
C ALA A 9 -5.70 27.01 -11.56
N GLU A 10 -5.46 27.49 -12.77
CA GLU A 10 -6.11 27.02 -13.99
C GLU A 10 -5.80 25.53 -14.18
N LEU A 11 -6.85 24.74 -14.42
CA LEU A 11 -6.76 23.32 -14.76
C LEU A 11 -6.21 23.21 -16.19
N GLY A 12 -4.89 23.21 -16.31
CA GLY A 12 -4.20 22.77 -17.51
C GLY A 12 -4.40 21.27 -17.69
N GLU A 13 -4.83 20.88 -18.89
CA GLU A 13 -4.87 19.49 -19.33
C GLU A 13 -3.45 18.90 -19.23
N ASP A 14 -3.27 17.92 -18.36
CA ASP A 14 -1.98 17.26 -18.09
C ASP A 14 -1.57 16.40 -19.30
N PRO A 15 -0.42 16.65 -19.94
CA PRO A 15 0.06 15.81 -21.02
C PRO A 15 0.44 14.45 -20.43
N GLY A 16 -0.28 13.41 -20.84
CA GLY A 16 -0.12 12.03 -20.39
C GLY A 16 1.35 11.64 -20.23
N HIS A 17 1.76 11.49 -18.98
CA HIS A 17 3.06 10.93 -18.63
C HIS A 17 3.04 9.45 -19.04
N GLU A 18 3.74 9.12 -20.12
CA GLU A 18 4.02 7.73 -20.49
C GLU A 18 4.89 7.12 -19.39
N LEU A 19 4.23 6.41 -18.46
CA LEU A 19 4.88 5.62 -17.42
C LEU A 19 5.76 4.57 -18.11
N GLN A 20 7.08 4.68 -17.93
CA GLN A 20 7.99 3.57 -18.24
C GLN A 20 7.43 2.32 -17.53
N PRO A 21 7.30 1.16 -18.21
CA PRO A 21 6.72 -0.02 -17.60
C PRO A 21 7.59 -0.44 -16.41
N GLY A 22 7.12 -0.08 -15.21
CA GLY A 22 7.74 -0.44 -13.96
C GLY A 22 7.83 -1.96 -13.84
N ALA A 23 8.91 -2.45 -13.24
CA ALA A 23 9.22 -3.87 -13.22
C ALA A 23 8.12 -4.71 -12.54
N ALA A 24 7.37 -4.14 -11.59
CA ALA A 24 6.32 -4.87 -10.88
C ALA A 24 5.05 -5.10 -11.72
N GLY A 25 4.64 -4.14 -12.56
CA GLY A 25 3.45 -4.28 -13.42
C GLY A 25 2.13 -4.59 -12.68
N PRO A 26 1.00 -4.64 -13.41
CA PRO A 26 -0.31 -5.01 -12.85
C PRO A 26 -0.36 -6.46 -12.33
N GLU A 27 0.43 -7.37 -12.91
CA GLU A 27 0.51 -8.77 -12.51
C GLU A 27 1.02 -8.95 -11.09
N PHE A 28 1.94 -8.09 -10.63
CA PHE A 28 2.40 -8.13 -9.25
C PHE A 28 1.29 -7.75 -8.28
N VAL A 29 0.46 -6.77 -8.60
CA VAL A 29 -0.63 -6.33 -7.72
C VAL A 29 -1.64 -7.46 -7.52
N ALA A 30 -2.00 -8.16 -8.60
CA ALA A 30 -2.88 -9.34 -8.53
C ALA A 30 -2.24 -10.48 -7.73
N ALA A 31 -0.94 -10.75 -7.94
CA ALA A 31 -0.22 -11.77 -7.20
C ALA A 31 -0.12 -11.46 -5.69
N LEU A 32 0.20 -10.20 -5.37
CA LEU A 32 0.26 -9.70 -4.01
C LEU A 32 -1.10 -9.84 -3.30
N ALA A 33 -2.19 -9.52 -3.98
CA ALA A 33 -3.54 -9.70 -3.45
C ALA A 33 -3.83 -11.16 -3.05
N ASN A 34 -3.44 -12.13 -3.89
CA ASN A 34 -3.63 -13.55 -3.58
C ASN A 34 -2.82 -13.98 -2.36
N VAL A 35 -1.53 -13.59 -2.30
CA VAL A 35 -0.64 -13.90 -1.18
C VAL A 35 -1.19 -13.32 0.12
N LEU A 36 -1.54 -12.03 0.13
CA LEU A 36 -2.05 -11.36 1.33
C LEU A 36 -3.41 -11.88 1.77
N THR A 37 -4.28 -12.26 0.84
CA THR A 37 -5.56 -12.90 1.15
C THR A 37 -5.35 -14.24 1.85
N HIS A 38 -4.42 -15.05 1.34
CA HIS A 38 -4.07 -16.31 1.98
C HIS A 38 -3.47 -16.08 3.38
N LEU A 39 -2.48 -15.20 3.51
CA LEU A 39 -1.85 -14.89 4.80
C LEU A 39 -2.85 -14.39 5.85
N ALA A 40 -3.76 -13.50 5.46
CA ALA A 40 -4.77 -12.96 6.36
C ALA A 40 -5.81 -14.02 6.78
N SER A 41 -6.09 -15.02 5.91
CA SER A 41 -6.97 -16.15 6.23
C SER A 41 -6.38 -17.17 7.21
N LEU A 42 -5.04 -17.30 7.22
CA LEU A 42 -4.32 -18.17 8.16
C LEU A 42 -4.13 -17.53 9.53
N ALA A 43 -4.30 -16.21 9.62
CA ALA A 43 -4.06 -15.46 10.84
C ALA A 43 -5.06 -15.83 11.94
N GLY A 44 -4.52 -16.17 13.11
CA GLY A 44 -5.32 -16.34 14.33
C GLY A 44 -5.86 -15.01 14.86
N ARG A 45 -6.52 -15.06 16.02
CA ARG A 45 -7.00 -13.83 16.69
C ARG A 45 -5.82 -12.90 17.02
N PRO A 46 -5.96 -11.58 16.79
CA PRO A 46 -4.89 -10.64 17.10
C PRO A 46 -4.62 -10.63 18.61
N GLN A 47 -3.35 -10.78 19.00
CA GLN A 47 -2.94 -10.71 20.41
C GLN A 47 -3.00 -9.27 20.96
N ARG A 48 -2.78 -8.28 20.09
CA ARG A 48 -2.81 -6.85 20.46
C ARG A 48 -3.48 -6.02 19.40
N VAL A 49 -4.47 -5.23 19.82
CA VAL A 49 -5.18 -4.29 18.94
C VAL A 49 -4.30 -3.07 18.70
N THR A 50 -4.18 -2.67 17.44
CA THR A 50 -3.41 -1.50 16.98
C THR A 50 -4.32 -0.53 16.26
N ARG A 51 -3.83 0.70 15.97
CA ARG A 51 -4.60 1.66 15.16
C ARG A 51 -4.89 1.18 13.73
N PHE A 52 -4.16 0.18 13.24
CA PHE A 52 -4.45 -0.45 11.96
C PHE A 52 -5.67 -1.37 12.00
N HIS A 53 -6.16 -1.78 13.17
CA HIS A 53 -7.34 -2.65 13.25
C HIS A 53 -8.65 -1.84 13.06
N ALA A 54 -9.45 -2.26 12.10
CA ALA A 54 -10.82 -1.82 11.92
C ALA A 54 -11.73 -2.41 13.01
N VAL A 55 -12.83 -1.72 13.30
CA VAL A 55 -13.84 -2.18 14.28
C VAL A 55 -14.58 -3.42 13.76
N ARG A 56 -14.77 -3.50 12.45
CA ARG A 56 -15.36 -4.63 11.73
C ARG A 56 -14.55 -4.87 10.47
N GLU A 57 -14.53 -6.12 10.03
CA GLU A 57 -13.94 -6.49 8.75
C GLU A 57 -14.55 -5.66 7.60
N PRO A 58 -13.71 -5.04 6.75
CA PRO A 58 -14.18 -4.35 5.55
C PRO A 58 -14.94 -5.28 4.62
N GLN A 59 -16.00 -4.77 4.00
CA GLN A 59 -16.80 -5.55 3.04
C GLN A 59 -16.10 -5.72 1.69
N LEU A 60 -15.18 -4.80 1.37
CA LEU A 60 -14.39 -4.85 0.15
C LEU A 60 -13.24 -5.86 0.35
N SER A 61 -13.11 -6.82 -0.56
CA SER A 61 -12.06 -7.83 -0.47
C SER A 61 -10.65 -7.20 -0.53
N ILE A 62 -9.64 -7.91 -0.04
CA ILE A 62 -8.23 -7.45 -0.12
C ILE A 62 -7.83 -7.22 -1.58
N HIS A 63 -8.26 -8.13 -2.47
CA HIS A 63 -8.03 -8.03 -3.91
C HIS A 63 -8.64 -6.77 -4.52
N ASP A 64 -9.94 -6.55 -4.33
CA ASP A 64 -10.63 -5.40 -4.90
C ASP A 64 -10.10 -4.08 -4.33
N TYR A 65 -9.67 -4.09 -3.07
CA TYR A 65 -9.06 -2.94 -2.44
C TYR A 65 -7.69 -2.61 -3.03
N LEU A 66 -6.84 -3.61 -3.29
CA LEU A 66 -5.56 -3.42 -3.97
C LEU A 66 -5.76 -2.92 -5.41
N MET A 67 -6.72 -3.48 -6.15
CA MET A 67 -7.06 -3.01 -7.50
C MET A 67 -7.53 -1.55 -7.49
N ARG A 68 -8.35 -1.17 -6.50
CA ARG A 68 -8.76 0.22 -6.29
C ARG A 68 -7.56 1.13 -6.01
N ILE A 69 -6.63 0.72 -5.16
CA ILE A 69 -5.40 1.50 -4.91
C ILE A 69 -4.62 1.65 -6.22
N ALA A 70 -4.36 0.57 -6.96
CA ALA A 70 -3.63 0.62 -8.22
C ALA A 70 -4.27 1.53 -9.27
N ALA A 71 -5.60 1.53 -9.37
CA ALA A 71 -6.31 2.37 -10.34
C ALA A 71 -6.27 3.86 -9.98
N TYR A 72 -6.33 4.20 -8.69
CA TYR A 72 -6.65 5.56 -8.26
C TYR A 72 -5.57 6.25 -7.42
N PHE A 73 -4.53 5.55 -6.93
CA PHE A 73 -3.44 6.22 -6.20
C PHE A 73 -2.55 7.07 -7.11
N GLN A 74 -2.54 6.79 -8.42
CA GLN A 74 -1.67 7.48 -9.38
C GLN A 74 -0.19 7.39 -8.93
N CYS A 75 0.22 6.20 -8.51
CA CYS A 75 1.59 5.88 -8.10
C CYS A 75 2.17 4.77 -8.98
N SER A 76 3.49 4.63 -8.95
CA SER A 76 4.20 3.56 -9.63
C SER A 76 3.84 2.17 -9.09
N TYR A 77 4.01 1.11 -9.89
CA TYR A 77 3.77 -0.27 -9.43
C TYR A 77 4.82 -0.73 -8.41
N GLU A 78 5.99 -0.12 -8.43
CA GLU A 78 7.09 -0.27 -7.47
C GLU A 78 6.59 -0.01 -6.05
N CYS A 79 5.68 0.95 -5.86
CA CYS A 79 5.09 1.28 -4.56
C CYS A 79 4.38 0.10 -3.89
N PHE A 80 3.89 -0.88 -4.66
CA PHE A 80 3.27 -2.09 -4.10
C PHE A 80 4.31 -3.05 -3.56
N VAL A 81 5.46 -3.18 -4.23
CA VAL A 81 6.59 -3.97 -3.74
C VAL A 81 7.16 -3.33 -2.48
N LEU A 82 7.37 -2.00 -2.50
CA LEU A 82 7.80 -1.23 -1.33
C LEU A 82 6.80 -1.37 -0.18
N GLY A 83 5.51 -1.28 -0.48
CA GLY A 83 4.44 -1.46 0.50
C GLY A 83 4.49 -2.83 1.20
N LEU A 84 4.81 -3.90 0.47
CA LEU A 84 5.03 -5.23 1.04
C LEU A 84 6.27 -5.27 1.93
N VAL A 85 7.41 -4.73 1.46
CA VAL A 85 8.65 -4.64 2.26
C VAL A 85 8.40 -3.92 3.57
N TYR A 86 7.66 -2.80 3.53
CA TYR A 86 7.34 -2.00 4.70
C TYR A 86 6.44 -2.75 5.70
N ILE A 87 5.45 -3.50 5.21
CA ILE A 87 4.61 -4.34 6.07
C ILE A 87 5.44 -5.46 6.72
N ASP A 88 6.31 -6.12 5.97
CA ASP A 88 7.18 -7.17 6.51
C ASP A 88 8.19 -6.63 7.53
N ARG A 89 8.71 -5.41 7.34
CA ARG A 89 9.55 -4.72 8.35
C ARG A 89 8.80 -4.53 9.67
N ILE A 90 7.50 -4.19 9.65
CA ILE A 90 6.70 -4.12 10.89
C ILE A 90 6.67 -5.48 11.59
N VAL A 91 6.38 -6.55 10.86
CA VAL A 91 6.28 -7.91 11.45
C VAL A 91 7.63 -8.36 12.03
N LYS A 92 8.74 -8.04 11.37
CA LYS A 92 10.09 -8.37 11.83
C LYS A 92 10.52 -7.57 13.07
N LEU A 93 10.17 -6.28 13.13
CA LEU A 93 10.51 -5.39 14.25
C LEU A 93 9.58 -5.57 15.45
N HIS A 94 8.34 -6.01 15.22
CA HIS A 94 7.30 -6.20 16.24
C HIS A 94 6.70 -7.60 16.12
N PRO A 95 7.33 -8.65 16.69
CA PRO A 95 6.88 -10.03 16.57
C PRO A 95 5.46 -10.29 17.11
N GLU A 96 4.94 -9.41 17.97
CA GLU A 96 3.57 -9.44 18.46
C GLU A 96 2.54 -8.87 17.45
N PHE A 97 3.00 -8.27 16.35
CA PHE A 97 2.16 -7.71 15.31
C PHE A 97 1.73 -8.81 14.33
N THR A 98 0.45 -9.18 14.36
CA THR A 98 -0.13 -10.16 13.43
C THR A 98 -0.93 -9.47 12.34
N ILE A 99 -0.66 -9.80 11.07
CA ILE A 99 -1.46 -9.35 9.92
C ILE A 99 -2.75 -10.18 9.87
N CYS A 100 -3.91 -9.53 9.72
CA CYS A 100 -5.20 -10.21 9.61
C CYS A 100 -6.22 -9.36 8.81
N ASN A 101 -7.40 -9.92 8.55
CA ASN A 101 -8.46 -9.24 7.79
C ASN A 101 -8.94 -7.92 8.41
N LEU A 102 -8.72 -7.72 9.72
CA LEU A 102 -9.09 -6.47 10.39
C LEU A 102 -8.08 -5.34 10.16
N ASN A 103 -6.83 -5.64 9.79
CA ASN A 103 -5.78 -4.62 9.72
C ASN A 103 -5.14 -4.43 8.35
N ILE A 104 -5.25 -5.41 7.46
CA ILE A 104 -4.54 -5.41 6.18
C ILE A 104 -4.93 -4.23 5.28
N HIS A 105 -6.21 -3.83 5.22
CA HIS A 105 -6.62 -2.67 4.40
C HIS A 105 -5.97 -1.37 4.85
N ARG A 106 -5.89 -1.14 6.16
CA ARG A 106 -5.23 0.07 6.70
C ARG A 106 -3.71 0.01 6.55
N LEU A 107 -3.12 -1.18 6.62
CA LEU A 107 -1.70 -1.36 6.35
C LEU A 107 -1.38 -1.05 4.88
N LEU A 108 -2.13 -1.63 3.94
CA LEU A 108 -1.93 -1.48 2.50
C LEU A 108 -2.02 -0.03 2.03
N VAL A 109 -3.09 0.67 2.40
CA VAL A 109 -3.28 2.07 2.00
C VAL A 109 -2.16 2.97 2.53
N THR A 110 -1.68 2.69 3.74
CA THR A 110 -0.64 3.50 4.38
C THR A 110 0.73 3.17 3.80
N SER A 111 1.05 1.88 3.60
CA SER A 111 2.36 1.46 3.11
C SER A 111 2.58 1.82 1.65
N VAL A 112 1.57 1.69 0.79
CA VAL A 112 1.65 2.10 -0.62
C VAL A 112 1.73 3.63 -0.74
N MET A 113 0.97 4.37 0.08
CA MET A 113 1.08 5.83 0.15
C MET A 113 2.49 6.28 0.54
N LEU A 114 3.10 5.63 1.54
CA LEU A 114 4.48 5.91 1.94
C LEU A 114 5.46 5.60 0.82
N GLY A 115 5.25 4.49 0.10
CA GLY A 115 6.02 4.15 -1.10
C GLY A 115 5.98 5.27 -2.13
N ALA A 116 4.77 5.74 -2.48
CA ALA A 116 4.60 6.82 -3.46
C ALA A 116 5.31 8.11 -3.02
N LYS A 117 5.10 8.54 -1.78
CA LYS A 117 5.74 9.77 -1.25
C LYS A 117 7.26 9.70 -1.16
N PHE A 118 7.82 8.52 -0.97
CA PHE A 118 9.25 8.34 -0.78
C PHE A 118 9.98 8.06 -2.10
N ASN A 119 9.33 7.36 -3.02
CA ASN A 119 9.96 6.83 -4.23
C ASN A 119 9.54 7.56 -5.52
N ASP A 120 8.32 8.08 -5.60
CA ASP A 120 7.82 8.72 -6.82
C ASP A 120 8.10 10.22 -6.78
N ASP A 121 8.52 10.79 -7.92
CA ASP A 121 8.76 12.23 -8.05
C ASP A 121 7.47 13.06 -7.96
N ILE A 122 6.34 12.47 -8.36
CA ILE A 122 5.01 13.06 -8.30
C ILE A 122 4.16 12.25 -7.32
N TYR A 123 3.68 12.92 -6.27
CA TYR A 123 2.81 12.31 -5.26
C TYR A 123 1.72 13.29 -4.81
N TYR A 124 0.69 12.75 -4.15
CA TYR A 124 -0.51 13.50 -3.77
C TYR A 124 -0.60 13.75 -2.27
N SER A 125 -1.55 14.61 -1.87
CA SER A 125 -1.80 14.90 -0.46
C SER A 125 -2.40 13.69 0.29
N ASN A 126 -2.23 13.66 1.61
CA ASN A 126 -2.92 12.67 2.45
C ASN A 126 -4.44 12.72 2.31
N ALA A 127 -5.01 13.90 2.03
CA ALA A 127 -6.45 14.03 1.80
C ALA A 127 -6.90 13.27 0.55
N TYR A 128 -6.08 13.30 -0.51
CA TYR A 128 -6.30 12.53 -1.72
C TYR A 128 -6.24 11.02 -1.46
N TYR A 129 -5.15 10.55 -0.85
CA TYR A 129 -4.98 9.12 -0.54
C TYR A 129 -6.04 8.59 0.44
N ALA A 130 -6.45 9.40 1.42
CA ALA A 130 -7.57 9.10 2.31
C ALA A 130 -8.88 8.89 1.55
N LYS A 131 -9.21 9.79 0.60
CA LYS A 131 -10.42 9.68 -0.23
C LYS A 131 -10.41 8.39 -1.05
N VAL A 132 -9.27 8.05 -1.66
CA VAL A 132 -9.15 6.81 -2.43
C VAL A 132 -9.23 5.59 -1.52
N GLY A 133 -8.51 5.58 -0.40
CA GLY A 133 -8.52 4.49 0.59
C GLY A 133 -9.81 4.34 1.40
N GLY A 134 -10.77 5.26 1.26
CA GLY A 134 -12.02 5.19 2.01
C GLY A 134 -11.86 5.37 3.52
N ILE A 135 -10.83 6.09 3.95
CA ILE A 135 -10.58 6.42 5.37
C ILE A 135 -10.52 7.93 5.58
N ARG A 136 -10.69 8.39 6.82
CA ARG A 136 -10.65 9.84 7.12
C ARG A 136 -9.24 10.38 6.95
N THR A 137 -9.09 11.61 6.49
CA THR A 137 -7.78 12.28 6.38
C THR A 137 -7.04 12.35 7.72
N THR A 138 -7.74 12.64 8.81
CA THR A 138 -7.15 12.62 10.16
C THR A 138 -6.64 11.23 10.56
N GLU A 139 -7.29 10.19 10.05
CA GLU A 139 -6.93 8.80 10.31
C GLU A 139 -5.69 8.42 9.52
N ILE A 140 -5.62 8.72 8.22
CA ILE A 140 -4.42 8.41 7.42
C ILE A 140 -3.19 9.19 7.91
N ASN A 141 -3.34 10.45 8.34
CA ASN A 141 -2.26 11.22 8.95
C ASN A 141 -1.69 10.53 10.20
N ALA A 142 -2.57 10.00 11.05
CA ALA A 142 -2.16 9.28 12.26
C ALA A 142 -1.52 7.92 11.93
N LEU A 143 -2.05 7.22 10.92
CA LEU A 143 -1.48 5.94 10.46
C LEU A 143 -0.12 6.15 9.82
N GLU A 144 0.08 7.17 8.99
CA GLU A 144 1.36 7.54 8.38
C GLU A 144 2.46 7.70 9.44
N THR A 145 2.19 8.55 10.44
CA THR A 145 3.16 8.82 11.51
C THR A 145 3.41 7.58 12.37
N LEU A 146 2.39 6.74 12.59
CA LEU A 146 2.56 5.48 13.32
C LEU A 146 3.39 4.49 12.51
N PHE A 147 3.11 4.34 11.22
CA PHE A 147 3.79 3.41 10.33
C PHE A 147 5.29 3.74 10.27
N CYS A 148 5.64 5.00 10.00
CA CYS A 148 7.04 5.45 10.00
C CYS A 148 7.75 5.13 11.32
N ARG A 149 7.07 5.30 12.46
CA ARG A 149 7.63 4.92 13.77
C ARG A 149 7.82 3.42 13.92
N LEU A 150 6.87 2.60 13.46
CA LEU A 150 6.97 1.14 13.57
C LEU A 150 8.10 0.57 12.73
N ILE A 151 8.44 1.19 11.59
CA ILE A 151 9.59 0.79 10.76
C ILE A 151 10.87 1.57 11.09
N GLU A 152 10.90 2.33 12.18
CA GLU A 152 12.05 3.15 12.59
C GLU A 152 12.57 4.09 11.49
N TRP A 153 11.65 4.63 10.67
CA TRP A 153 11.94 5.48 9.51
C TRP A 153 12.80 4.82 8.43
N ARG A 154 12.94 3.49 8.46
CA ARG A 154 13.65 2.71 7.44
C ARG A 154 12.73 2.56 6.23
N LEU A 155 12.65 3.59 5.39
CA LEU A 155 11.89 3.60 4.12
C LEU A 155 12.76 3.24 2.91
N HIS A 156 14.07 3.44 2.99
CA HIS A 156 14.98 3.06 1.92
C HIS A 156 14.97 1.54 1.73
N VAL A 157 14.80 1.09 0.48
CA VAL A 157 14.81 -0.32 0.07
C VAL A 157 15.91 -0.48 -0.96
N MET A 158 16.83 -1.42 -0.72
CA MET A 158 17.92 -1.68 -1.65
C MET A 158 17.38 -2.39 -2.90
N PRO A 159 17.95 -2.17 -4.10
CA PRO A 159 17.49 -2.85 -5.32
C PRO A 159 17.46 -4.38 -5.21
N THR A 160 18.43 -4.96 -4.49
CA THR A 160 18.49 -6.41 -4.24
C THR A 160 17.35 -6.88 -3.33
N GLU A 161 16.98 -6.08 -2.32
CA GLU A 161 15.84 -6.37 -1.45
C GLU A 161 14.54 -6.27 -2.25
N TYR A 162 14.37 -5.19 -3.02
CA TYR A 162 13.22 -5.02 -3.91
C TYR A 162 13.00 -6.23 -4.82
N GLU A 163 14.05 -6.67 -5.52
CA GLU A 163 13.95 -7.77 -6.49
C GLU A 163 13.64 -9.11 -5.80
N GLN A 164 14.15 -9.33 -4.59
CA GLN A 164 13.81 -10.52 -3.78
C GLN A 164 12.32 -10.58 -3.46
N TYR A 165 11.74 -9.49 -2.93
CA TYR A 165 10.31 -9.46 -2.58
C TYR A 165 9.43 -9.59 -3.83
N ARG A 166 9.80 -8.89 -4.91
CA ARG A 166 9.10 -8.99 -6.19
C ARG A 166 9.06 -10.44 -6.69
N ASN A 167 10.21 -11.11 -6.75
CA ASN A 167 10.30 -12.47 -7.26
C ASN A 167 9.60 -13.50 -6.38
N HIS A 168 9.66 -13.36 -5.06
CA HIS A 168 8.94 -14.26 -4.15
C HIS A 168 7.42 -14.24 -4.40
N VAL A 169 6.83 -13.05 -4.57
CA VAL A 169 5.38 -12.91 -4.83
C VAL A 169 5.01 -13.48 -6.20
N LEU A 170 5.78 -13.15 -7.24
CA LEU A 170 5.48 -13.63 -8.60
C LEU A 170 5.64 -15.15 -8.73
N THR A 171 6.58 -15.75 -7.98
CA THR A 171 6.81 -17.20 -7.99
C THR A 171 5.72 -17.95 -7.22
N ALA A 172 5.23 -17.39 -6.11
CA ALA A 172 4.17 -18.00 -5.30
C ALA A 172 2.89 -18.29 -6.12
N VAL A 173 2.57 -17.43 -7.09
CA VAL A 173 1.41 -17.63 -7.98
C VAL A 173 1.69 -18.67 -9.07
N ARG A 174 2.93 -18.75 -9.57
CA ARG A 174 3.31 -19.72 -10.62
C ARG A 174 3.32 -21.17 -10.11
N GLY A 175 3.60 -21.38 -8.82
CA GLY A 175 3.51 -22.69 -8.18
C GLY A 175 2.07 -23.18 -7.89
N SER A 176 1.04 -22.38 -8.21
CA SER A 176 -0.38 -22.70 -7.97
C SER A 176 -1.11 -23.19 -9.23
N GLY A 177 -0.39 -23.60 -10.28
CA GLY A 177 -0.97 -24.10 -11.52
C GLY A 177 -1.42 -25.58 -11.43
N PRO A 178 -2.45 -26.01 -12.18
CA PRO A 178 -2.89 -27.40 -12.23
C PRO A 178 -1.85 -28.22 -13.01
N GLY A 179 -0.86 -28.78 -12.30
CA GLY A 179 0.20 -29.58 -12.92
C GLY A 179 0.81 -30.66 -12.03
N ASP A 180 0.57 -30.62 -10.72
CA ASP A 180 1.10 -31.63 -9.79
C ASP A 180 -0.05 -32.48 -9.22
N ALA A 181 -0.50 -33.45 -10.01
CA ALA A 181 -1.31 -34.60 -9.58
C ALA A 181 -1.00 -35.82 -10.46
#